data_AF-A0A948DSI1-F1
#
_entry.id   AF-A0A948DSI1-F1
#
_cell.length_a   1.000
_cell.length_b   1.000
_cell.length_c   1.000
_cell.angle_alpha   90.00
_cell.angle_beta   90.00
_cell.angle_gamma   90.00
#
_symmetry.space_group_name_H-M   'P 1'
#
loop_
_entity.id
_entity.type
_entity.pdbx_description
1 polymer ?
#
loop_
_entity_poly.entity_id
_entity_poly.type
_entity_poly.pdbx_seq_one_letter_code
_entity_poly.pdbx_strand_id
1 'polypeptide(L)'
;MSFTQNIISQVWAKGQIVNSNPPIEWRKDQCDAWIGWRFYGNRNSPYGWEIDHITPVDNGGSDDLSNLRPLQWENNAERQTDGLTCSITAQGVNNVRK
;
A
#
# COMPACT_ATOMS: atom_id res chain seq x y z
N MET A 1 -8.39 13.46 -2.88
CA MET A 1 -9.00 12.77 -4.05
C MET A 1 -9.68 11.50 -3.57
N SER A 2 -10.77 11.08 -4.21
CA SER A 2 -11.45 9.81 -3.90
C SER A 2 -11.33 8.91 -5.11
N PHE A 3 -10.74 7.73 -4.94
CA PHE A 3 -10.61 6.74 -6.02
C PHE A 3 -11.89 5.93 -6.14
N THR A 4 -12.27 5.56 -7.37
CA THR A 4 -13.41 4.66 -7.58
C THR A 4 -13.08 3.24 -7.13
N GLN A 5 -14.10 2.45 -6.81
CA GLN A 5 -13.92 1.04 -6.42
C GLN A 5 -13.13 0.22 -7.44
N ASN A 6 -13.28 0.56 -8.73
CA ASN A 6 -12.56 -0.09 -9.83
C ASN A 6 -11.06 0.26 -9.84
N ILE A 7 -10.68 1.49 -9.46
CA ILE A 7 -9.27 1.84 -9.28
C ILE A 7 -8.72 1.17 -8.02
N ILE A 8 -9.46 1.16 -6.92
CA ILE A 8 -9.04 0.51 -5.66
C ILE A 8 -8.74 -0.97 -5.90
N SER A 9 -9.60 -1.69 -6.62
CA SER A 9 -9.36 -3.10 -6.94
C SER A 9 -8.16 -3.32 -7.86
N GLN A 10 -7.95 -2.45 -8.85
CA GLN A 10 -6.80 -2.53 -9.75
C GLN A 10 -5.48 -2.21 -9.05
N VAL A 11 -5.47 -1.23 -8.15
CA VAL A 11 -4.28 -0.90 -7.36
C VAL A 11 -3.99 -2.02 -6.37
N TRP A 12 -5.00 -2.53 -5.66
CA TRP A 12 -4.86 -3.70 -4.81
C TRP A 12 -4.27 -4.91 -5.55
N ALA A 13 -4.69 -5.12 -6.80
CA ALA A 13 -4.20 -6.20 -7.64
C ALA A 13 -2.68 -6.16 -7.89
N LYS A 14 -2.02 -5.03 -7.65
CA LYS A 14 -0.56 -4.87 -7.75
C LYS A 14 0.21 -5.29 -6.50
N GLY A 15 -0.47 -5.42 -5.35
CA GLY A 15 0.17 -5.89 -4.13
C GLY A 15 0.67 -7.32 -4.30
N GLN A 16 1.80 -7.64 -3.67
CA GLN A 16 2.43 -8.96 -3.75
C GLN A 16 1.52 -10.03 -3.14
N ILE A 17 1.28 -11.09 -3.91
CA ILE A 17 0.59 -12.29 -3.45
C ILE A 17 1.58 -13.18 -2.69
N VAL A 18 1.20 -13.60 -1.49
CA VAL A 18 1.96 -14.56 -0.68
C VAL A 18 1.17 -15.86 -0.65
N ASN A 19 1.72 -16.92 -1.25
CA ASN A 19 1.04 -18.22 -1.51
C ASN A 19 0.41 -18.89 -0.27
N SER A 20 0.80 -18.48 0.94
CA SER A 20 0.32 -19.04 2.21
C SER A 20 -0.98 -18.42 2.74
N ASN A 21 -1.46 -17.30 2.18
CA ASN A 21 -2.68 -16.62 2.63
C ASN A 21 -3.70 -16.46 1.48
N PRO A 22 -5.01 -16.29 1.77
CA PRO A 22 -6.00 -16.00 0.75
C PRO A 22 -5.61 -14.71 0.00
N PRO A 23 -5.24 -14.78 -1.29
CA PRO A 23 -4.68 -13.65 -2.04
C PRO A 23 -5.68 -12.52 -2.28
N ILE A 24 -6.96 -12.81 -2.03
CA ILE A 24 -8.05 -11.85 -2.13
C ILE A 24 -8.15 -10.97 -0.88
N GLU A 25 -7.69 -11.46 0.27
CA GLU A 25 -7.79 -10.76 1.57
C GLU A 25 -6.48 -10.11 1.97
N TRP A 26 -5.36 -10.79 1.72
CA TRP A 26 -4.05 -10.40 2.23
C TRP A 26 -3.02 -10.30 1.11
N ARG A 27 -2.27 -9.21 1.14
CA ARG A 27 -1.16 -8.94 0.23
C ARG A 27 -0.05 -8.24 0.98
N LYS A 28 1.12 -8.13 0.34
CA LYS A 28 2.19 -7.26 0.80
C LYS A 28 2.33 -6.04 -0.10
N ASP A 29 2.65 -4.91 0.51
CA ASP A 29 3.05 -3.71 -0.21
C ASP A 29 4.50 -3.81 -0.70
N GLN A 30 5.02 -2.73 -1.32
CA GLN A 30 6.40 -2.66 -1.81
C GLN A 30 7.45 -2.71 -0.68
N CYS A 31 7.05 -2.45 0.56
CA CYS A 31 7.89 -2.51 1.75
C CYS A 31 7.81 -3.88 2.46
N ASP A 32 7.21 -4.88 1.82
CA ASP A 32 6.92 -6.19 2.40
C ASP A 32 5.95 -6.15 3.60
N ALA A 33 5.27 -5.03 3.87
CA ALA A 33 4.28 -4.92 4.94
C ALA A 33 2.97 -5.58 4.52
N TRP A 34 2.34 -6.31 5.45
CA TRP A 34 1.01 -6.85 5.25
C TRP A 34 -0.03 -5.74 5.13
N ILE A 35 -0.83 -5.85 4.09
CA ILE A 35 -2.01 -5.02 3.85
C ILE A 35 -3.22 -5.94 3.71
N GLY A 36 -4.37 -5.50 4.20
CA GLY A 36 -5.61 -6.25 4.11
C GLY A 36 -6.67 -5.52 3.31
N TRP A 37 -7.31 -6.19 2.37
CA TRP A 37 -8.29 -5.60 1.44
C TRP A 37 -9.36 -4.79 2.19
N ARG A 38 -9.88 -5.35 3.29
CA ARG A 38 -10.95 -4.76 4.12
C ARG A 38 -10.50 -3.53 4.93
N PHE A 39 -9.20 -3.27 5.03
CA PHE A 39 -8.63 -2.15 5.79
C PHE A 39 -8.20 -0.98 4.90
N TYR A 40 -8.70 -0.92 3.66
CA TYR A 40 -8.49 0.24 2.80
C TYR A 40 -8.93 1.54 3.49
N GLY A 41 -8.03 2.52 3.59
CA GLY A 41 -8.25 3.80 4.28
C GLY A 41 -8.32 3.73 5.81
N ASN A 42 -8.11 2.55 6.42
CA ASN A 42 -8.18 2.38 7.87
C ASN A 42 -6.81 2.54 8.53
N ARG A 43 -6.48 3.76 8.97
CA ARG A 43 -5.25 4.07 9.71
C ARG A 43 -5.23 3.60 11.18
N ASN A 44 -6.32 3.01 11.67
CA ASN A 44 -6.36 2.41 13.01
C ASN A 44 -6.02 0.92 13.01
N SER A 45 -5.78 0.33 11.83
CA SER A 45 -5.40 -1.07 11.67
C SER A 45 -3.91 -1.19 11.34
N PRO A 46 -3.16 -2.13 11.94
CA PRO A 46 -1.78 -2.39 11.53
C PRO A 46 -1.69 -2.87 10.06
N TYR A 47 -2.81 -3.32 9.49
CA TYR A 47 -2.94 -3.80 8.11
C TYR A 47 -3.65 -2.82 7.18
N GLY A 48 -3.88 -1.60 7.66
CA GLY A 48 -4.43 -0.52 6.85
C GLY A 48 -3.55 -0.18 5.67
N TRP A 49 -4.16 0.24 4.58
CA TRP A 49 -3.43 0.62 3.38
C TRP A 49 -4.16 1.69 2.61
N GLU A 50 -3.41 2.41 1.80
CA GLU A 50 -3.87 3.50 0.97
C GLU A 50 -3.26 3.40 -0.43
N ILE A 51 -3.80 4.16 -1.36
CA ILE A 51 -3.22 4.30 -2.70
C ILE A 51 -2.16 5.39 -2.63
N ASP A 52 -0.92 5.02 -2.99
CA ASP A 52 0.23 5.91 -3.07
C ASP A 52 0.64 6.14 -4.53
N HIS A 53 1.11 7.35 -4.82
CA HIS A 53 1.71 7.71 -6.10
C HIS A 53 3.21 7.42 -6.06
N ILE A 54 3.66 6.52 -6.94
CA ILE A 54 5.08 6.13 -7.08
C ILE A 54 5.94 7.37 -7.36
N THR A 55 5.51 8.17 -8.34
CA THR A 55 6.05 9.51 -8.62
C THR A 55 5.13 10.53 -7.97
N PRO A 56 5.62 11.39 -7.07
CA PRO A 56 4.81 12.45 -6.49
C PRO A 56 4.22 13.37 -7.56
N VAL A 57 3.01 13.89 -7.33
CA VAL A 57 2.37 14.85 -8.25
C VAL A 57 3.25 16.09 -8.45
N ASP A 58 3.92 16.55 -7.39
CA ASP A 58 4.85 17.70 -7.43
C ASP A 58 6.06 17.46 -8.37
N ASN A 59 6.40 16.19 -8.62
CA ASN A 59 7.46 15.77 -9.55
C ASN A 59 6.88 15.32 -10.91
N GLY A 60 5.64 15.68 -11.24
CA GLY A 60 5.00 15.35 -12.51
C GLY A 60 4.30 13.98 -12.54
N GLY A 61 4.06 13.36 -11.38
CA GLY A 61 3.31 12.11 -11.29
C GLY A 61 1.83 12.28 -11.65
N SER A 62 1.29 11.33 -12.41
CA SER A 62 -0.13 11.30 -12.80
C SER A 62 -0.96 10.38 -11.88
N ASP A 63 -2.29 10.52 -11.95
CA ASP A 63 -3.24 9.57 -11.36
C ASP A 63 -3.42 8.29 -12.20
N ASP A 64 -2.58 8.10 -13.22
CA ASP A 64 -2.64 6.91 -14.06
C ASP A 64 -2.36 5.68 -13.22
N LEU A 65 -3.10 4.60 -13.52
CA LEU A 65 -2.95 3.35 -12.80
C LEU A 65 -1.49 2.91 -12.73
N SER A 66 -0.67 3.13 -13.77
CA SER A 66 0.77 2.81 -13.79
C SER A 66 1.56 3.47 -12.66
N ASN A 67 1.20 4.70 -12.28
CA ASN A 67 1.85 5.46 -11.21
C ASN A 67 1.27 5.19 -9.82
N LEU A 68 0.20 4.39 -9.70
CA LEU A 68 -0.44 4.06 -8.43
C LEU A 68 0.06 2.72 -7.89
N ARG A 69 0.27 2.62 -6.57
CA ARG A 69 0.57 1.37 -5.86
C ARG A 69 -0.19 1.28 -4.54
N PRO A 70 -0.47 0.05 -4.05
CA PRO A 70 -0.98 -0.13 -2.71
C PRO A 70 0.21 0.00 -1.73
N LEU A 71 0.02 0.77 -0.67
CA LEU A 71 1.06 0.99 0.34
C LEU A 71 0.43 0.96 1.74
N GLN A 72 1.13 0.34 2.70
CA GLN A 72 0.71 0.35 4.10
C GLN A 72 0.65 1.82 4.59
N TRP A 73 -0.37 2.14 5.39
CA TRP A 73 -0.72 3.54 5.67
C TRP A 73 0.37 4.34 6.43
N GLU A 74 1.15 3.71 7.31
CA GLU A 74 2.29 4.34 7.99
C GLU A 74 3.45 4.54 7.03
N ASN A 75 3.76 3.55 6.19
CA ASN A 75 4.75 3.70 5.11
C ASN A 75 4.38 4.86 4.16
N ASN A 76 3.09 5.01 3.86
CA ASN A 76 2.59 6.13 3.07
C ASN A 76 2.70 7.47 3.82
N ALA A 77 2.36 7.50 5.12
CA ALA A 77 2.40 8.71 5.93
C ALA A 77 3.82 9.19 6.24
N GLU A 78 4.79 8.28 6.34
CA GLU A 78 6.20 8.57 6.62
C GLU A 78 7.05 8.77 5.36
N ARG A 79 6.43 8.64 4.18
CA ARG A 79 7.07 8.92 2.90
C ARG A 79 7.52 10.39 2.87
N GLN A 80 8.76 10.59 2.45
CA GLN A 80 9.33 11.93 2.25
C GLN A 80 9.25 12.31 0.77
N THR A 81 9.47 13.59 0.48
CA THR A 81 9.35 14.18 -0.87
C THR A 81 10.20 13.45 -1.91
N ASP A 82 11.36 12.92 -1.50
CA ASP A 82 12.36 12.34 -2.40
C ASP A 82 12.42 10.80 -2.37
N GLY A 83 11.59 10.11 -1.57
CA GLY A 83 11.69 8.65 -1.49
C GLY A 83 10.71 7.95 -0.57
N LEU A 84 10.46 6.67 -0.89
CA LEU A 84 9.71 5.75 -0.04
C LEU A 84 10.59 5.29 1.13
N THR A 85 10.16 5.58 2.35
CA THR A 85 10.76 5.07 3.58
C THR A 85 9.93 3.87 4.06
N CYS A 86 10.53 2.68 4.08
CA CYS A 86 9.86 1.45 4.53
C CYS A 86 10.06 1.24 6.03
N SER A 87 9.27 1.93 6.84
CA SER A 87 9.31 1.84 8.30
C SER A 87 8.54 0.64 8.83
N ILE A 88 7.43 0.27 8.20
CA ILE A 88 6.66 -0.93 8.51
C ILE A 88 7.00 -2.02 7.50
N THR A 89 7.30 -3.22 8.00
CA THR A 89 7.55 -4.43 7.20
C THR A 89 6.96 -5.66 7.88
N ALA A 90 6.71 -6.73 7.14
CA ALA A 90 6.22 -7.96 7.74
C ALA A 90 7.35 -8.80 8.35
N GLN A 91 7.16 -9.25 9.59
CA GLN A 91 7.93 -10.32 10.21
C GLN A 91 6.99 -11.51 10.47
N GLY A 92 7.08 -12.52 9.61
CA GLY A 92 6.13 -13.64 9.61
C GLY A 92 4.72 -13.18 9.22
N VAL A 93 3.76 -13.33 10.14
CA VAL A 93 2.35 -12.98 9.95
C VAL A 93 1.98 -11.59 10.45
N ASN A 94 2.90 -10.89 11.14
CA ASN A 94 2.64 -9.59 11.77
C ASN A 94 3.45 -8.49 11.09
N ASN A 95 2.92 -7.27 11.13
CA ASN A 95 3.69 -6.08 10.78
C ASN A 95 4.51 -5.61 11.98
N VAL A 96 5.76 -5.24 11.71
CA VAL A 96 6.69 -4.69 12.69
C VAL A 96 7.28 -3.40 12.14
N ARG A 97 7.55 -2.47 13.06
CA ARG A 97 8.31 -1.27 12.76
C ARG A 97 9.80 -1.58 12.80
N LYS A 98 10.54 -1.16 11.79
CA LYS A 98 12.01 -1.22 11.72
C LYS A 98 12.66 -0.16 12.59
#